data_AF-A0A965GNU4-F1
#
_entry.id   AF-A0A965GNU4-F1
#
_cell.length_a   1.000
_cell.length_b   1.000
_cell.length_c   1.000
_cell.angle_alpha   90.00
_cell.angle_beta   90.00
_cell.angle_gamma   90.00
#
_symmetry.space_group_name_H-M   'P 1'
#
loop_
_entity.id
_entity.type
_entity.pdbx_description
1 polymer ?
#
loop_
_entity_poly.entity_id
_entity_poly.type
_entity_poly.pdbx_seq_one_letter_code
_entity_poly.pdbx_strand_id
1 'polypeptide(L)' 'LVYLVREPFASRATGTTVAFGKIREREALEIISEMPEGGCISVDGVIEDLLEFSAGTVARFTVADRVISVVLP' A
#
# COMPACT_ATOMS: atom_id res chain seq x y z
N LEU A 1 11.32 -0.89 -2.40
CA LEU A 1 9.91 -0.93 -2.84
C LEU A 1 9.47 0.49 -3.22
N VAL A 2 8.64 0.67 -4.24
CA VAL A 2 8.04 1.98 -4.57
C VAL A 2 6.52 1.87 -4.46
N TYR A 3 5.87 2.97 -4.12
CA TYR A 3 4.41 3.07 -4.12
C TYR A 3 3.97 4.27 -4.96
N LEU A 4 2.78 4.14 -5.53
CA LEU A 4 2.10 5.17 -6.32
C LEU A 4 0.61 5.11 -5.99
N VAL A 5 -0.01 6.26 -5.78
CA VAL A 5 -1.46 6.38 -5.63
C VAL A 5 -2.07 6.76 -6.97
N ARG A 6 -2.99 5.95 -7.48
CA ARG A 6 -3.80 6.30 -8.65
C ARG A 6 -4.87 7.31 -8.20
N GLU A 7 -4.93 8.45 -8.89
CA GLU A 7 -5.94 9.50 -8.67
C GLU A 7 -5.99 10.00 -7.20
N PRO A 8 -4.89 10.57 -6.66
CA PRO A 8 -4.84 11.01 -5.26
C PRO A 8 -5.86 12.10 -4.97
N PHE A 9 -6.68 11.90 -3.93
CA PHE A 9 -7.64 12.88 -3.46
C PHE A 9 -7.03 13.81 -2.41
N ALA A 10 -7.26 15.11 -2.51
CA ALA A 10 -6.70 16.08 -1.58
C ALA A 10 -7.44 16.03 -0.23
N SER A 11 -6.76 15.56 0.82
CA SER A 11 -7.30 15.64 2.18
C SER A 11 -7.00 17.00 2.82
N ARG A 12 -7.71 17.34 3.91
CA ARG A 12 -7.41 18.55 4.70
C ARG A 12 -6.07 18.46 5.45
N ALA A 13 -5.65 17.25 5.83
CA ALA A 13 -4.46 17.04 6.66
C ALA A 13 -3.18 16.94 5.82
N THR A 14 -3.24 16.25 4.69
CA THR A 14 -2.07 15.89 3.89
C THR A 14 -2.15 16.44 2.46
N GLY A 15 -3.28 17.03 2.04
CA GLY A 15 -3.50 17.34 0.62
C GLY A 15 -3.29 16.07 -0.21
N THR A 16 -2.37 16.13 -1.17
CA THR A 16 -1.94 14.99 -2.00
C THR A 16 -0.47 14.64 -1.78
N THR A 17 0.10 15.00 -0.63
CA THR A 17 1.55 14.81 -0.37
C THR A 17 1.96 13.33 -0.28
N VAL A 18 1.02 12.42 -0.02
CA VAL A 18 1.24 10.96 0.01
C VAL A 18 0.80 10.35 -1.33
N ALA A 19 1.38 10.79 -2.45
CA ALA A 19 1.01 10.34 -3.80
C ALA A 19 2.00 9.34 -4.41
N PHE A 20 3.29 9.46 -4.09
CA PHE A 20 4.33 8.54 -4.56
C PHE A 20 5.50 8.53 -3.58
N GLY A 21 6.24 7.44 -3.57
CA GLY A 21 7.45 7.36 -2.76
C GLY A 21 8.21 6.07 -2.91
N LYS A 22 9.35 6.00 -2.20
CA LYS A 22 10.20 4.81 -2.12
C LYS A 22 10.34 4.42 -0.65
N ILE A 23 10.08 3.15 -0.38
CA ILE A 23 10.33 2.50 0.91
C ILE A 23 11.66 1.76 0.79
N ARG A 24 12.63 2.16 1.61
CA ARG A 24 13.95 1.52 1.73
C ARG A 24 13.93 0.39 2.75
N GLU A 25 15.03 -0.34 2.81
CA GLU A 25 15.27 -1.31 3.88
C GLU A 25 15.12 -0.64 5.25
N ARG A 26 14.48 -1.34 6.19
CA ARG A 26 14.17 -0.85 7.56
C ARG A 26 13.19 0.32 7.65
N GLU A 27 12.69 0.82 6.53
CA GLU A 27 11.55 1.75 6.49
C GLU A 27 10.24 0.98 6.38
N ALA A 28 9.15 1.61 6.82
CA ALA A 28 7.80 1.10 6.64
C ALA A 28 6.88 2.20 6.14
N LEU A 29 5.93 1.82 5.28
CA LEU A 29 4.76 2.64 4.97
C LEU A 29 3.60 2.11 5.79
N GLU A 30 3.00 2.97 6.61
CA GLU A 30 1.77 2.68 7.34
C GLU A 30 0.62 3.46 6.73
N ILE A 31 -0.47 2.75 6.44
CA ILE A 31 -1.71 3.32 5.91
C ILE A 31 -2.81 2.94 6.88
N ILE A 32 -3.56 3.93 7.32
CA ILE A 32 -4.76 3.73 8.14
C ILE A 32 -5.97 3.95 7.23
N SER A 33 -6.90 3.00 7.24
CA SER A 33 -8.15 3.16 6.52
C SER A 33 -9.05 4.14 7.27
N GLU A 34 -9.43 5.23 6.62
CA GLU A 34 -10.56 6.08 7.04
C GLU A 34 -11.82 5.78 6.22
N MET A 35 -11.81 4.72 5.40
CA MET A 35 -12.95 4.35 4.58
C MET A 35 -14.00 3.63 5.42
N PRO A 36 -15.25 4.14 5.48
CA PRO A 36 -16.32 3.51 6.25
C PRO A 36 -16.71 2.14 5.68
N GLU A 37 -16.62 1.94 4.37
CA GLU A 37 -16.93 0.69 3.69
C GLU A 37 -16.15 0.56 2.37
N GLY A 38 -16.04 -0.66 1.84
CA GLY A 38 -15.50 -0.93 0.49
C GLY A 38 -13.98 -0.84 0.35
N GLY A 39 -13.24 -0.56 1.43
CA GLY A 39 -11.78 -0.62 1.42
C GLY A 39 -11.29 -2.07 1.32
N CYS A 40 -10.32 -2.33 0.45
CA CYS A 40 -9.72 -3.66 0.32
C CYS A 40 -8.23 -3.59 -0.06
N ILE A 41 -7.50 -4.66 0.24
CA ILE A 41 -6.11 -4.89 -0.17
C ILE A 41 -6.09 -6.17 -1.02
N SER A 42 -5.45 -6.10 -2.18
CA SER A 42 -5.25 -7.23 -3.10
C SER A 42 -3.76 -7.43 -3.36
N VAL A 43 -3.35 -8.69 -3.51
CA VAL A 43 -2.03 -9.05 -4.02
C VAL A 43 -2.15 -9.30 -5.52
N ASP A 44 -1.31 -8.62 -6.31
CA ASP A 44 -1.25 -8.73 -7.77
C ASP A 44 -2.59 -8.54 -8.52
N GLY A 45 -3.58 -7.90 -7.87
CA GLY A 45 -4.89 -7.67 -8.46
C GLY A 45 -5.81 -8.89 -8.48
N VAL A 46 -5.48 -9.94 -7.72
CA VAL A 46 -6.34 -11.12 -7.54
C VAL A 46 -7.57 -10.72 -6.71
N ILE A 47 -8.77 -10.90 -7.27
CA ILE A 47 -10.03 -10.45 -6.67
C ILE A 47 -10.58 -11.48 -5.68
N GLU A 48 -10.24 -12.74 -5.89
CA GLU A 48 -10.67 -13.86 -5.08
C GLU A 48 -10.04 -13.87 -3.68
N ASP A 49 -8.93 -13.13 -3.48
CA ASP A 49 -8.17 -13.03 -2.23
C ASP A 49 -8.09 -11.58 -1.71
N LEU A 50 -9.23 -10.88 -1.78
CA LEU A 50 -9.33 -9.54 -1.23
C LEU A 50 -9.34 -9.59 0.30
N LEU A 51 -8.40 -8.86 0.91
CA LEU A 51 -8.41 -8.59 2.33
C LEU A 51 -9.25 -7.34 2.59
N GLU A 52 -10.20 -7.43 3.53
CA GLU A 52 -11.00 -6.28 3.96
C GLU A 52 -10.10 -5.22 4.63
N PHE A 53 -10.29 -3.96 4.26
CA PHE A 53 -9.54 -2.82 4.79
C PHE A 53 -10.48 -1.73 5.30
N SER A 54 -11.28 -2.08 6.30
CA SER A 54 -12.32 -1.24 6.92
C SER A 54 -11.73 -0.16 7.83
N ALA A 55 -12.54 0.87 8.14
CA ALA A 55 -12.16 2.00 8.99
C ALA A 55 -11.42 1.60 10.28
N GLY A 56 -10.30 2.27 10.54
CA GLY A 56 -9.45 2.02 11.71
C GLY A 56 -8.43 0.88 11.52
N THR A 57 -8.52 0.11 10.43
CA THR A 57 -7.50 -0.90 10.11
C THR A 57 -6.20 -0.25 9.69
N VAL A 58 -5.08 -0.82 10.12
CA VAL A 58 -3.72 -0.36 9.76
C VAL A 58 -3.03 -1.41 8.90
N ALA A 59 -2.61 -1.01 7.71
CA ALA A 59 -1.78 -1.81 6.83
C ALA A 59 -0.34 -1.30 6.88
N ARG A 60 0.61 -2.20 7.13
CA ARG A 60 2.03 -1.89 7.22
C ARG A 60 2.81 -2.62 6.14
N PHE A 61 3.47 -1.86 5.27
CA PHE A 61 4.26 -2.36 4.15
C PHE A 61 5.75 -2.13 4.39
N THR A 62 6.56 -3.18 4.19
CA THR A 62 8.03 -3.14 4.34
C THR A 62 8.69 -3.86 3.17
N VAL A 63 9.99 -3.62 2.98
CA VAL A 63 10.80 -4.44 2.05
C VAL A 63 11.03 -5.80 2.72
N ALA A 64 10.64 -6.89 2.04
CA ALA A 64 10.81 -8.24 2.55
C ALA A 64 12.28 -8.66 2.60
N ASP A 65 12.64 -9.46 3.62
CA ASP A 65 14.01 -10.01 3.77
C ASP A 65 14.36 -11.06 2.71
N ARG A 66 13.33 -11.65 2.08
CA ARG A 66 13.47 -12.65 1.02
C ARG A 66 13.08 -12.05 -0.32
N VAL A 67 13.94 -12.24 -1.31
CA VAL A 67 13.72 -11.81 -2.69
C VAL A 67 13.74 -13.01 -3.62
N ILE A 68 12.93 -12.95 -4.68
CA ILE A 68 12.98 -13.91 -5.78
C ILE A 68 14.04 -13.44 -6.77
N SER A 69 15.04 -14.27 -7.03
CA SER A 69 16.03 -14.01 -8.08
C SER A 69 15.49 -14.50 -9.41
N VAL A 70 15.36 -13.59 -10.37
CA VAL A 70 15.01 -13.94 -11.75
C VAL A 70 16.29 -14.42 -12.46
N VAL A 71 16.25 -15.64 -12.99
CA VAL A 71 17.33 -16.16 -13.83
C VAL A 71 17.10 -15.68 -15.25
N LEU A 72 18.06 -14.91 -15.79
CA LEU A 72 18.06 -14.49 -17.18
C LEU A 72 18.82 -15.53 -18.02
N PRO A 73 18.33 -15.84 -19.24
CA PRO A 73 19.01 -16.76 -20.16
C PRO A 73 20.35 -16.22 -20.67
#